data_AF-A0A645CCZ0-F1
#
_entry.id   AF-A0A645CCZ0-F1
#
_cell.length_a   1.000
_cell.length_b   1.000
_cell.length_c   1.000
_cell.angle_alpha   90.00
_cell.angle_beta   90.00
_cell.angle_gamma   90.00
#
_symmetry.space_group_name_H-M   'P 1'
#
loop_
_entity.id
_entity.type
_entity.pdbx_description
1 polymer ?
#
loop_
_entity_poly.entity_id
_entity_poly.type
_entity_poly.pdbx_seq_one_letter_code
_entity_poly.pdbx_strand_id
1 'polypeptide(L)' 'MAKAIDNLKEKDKLVLSLYYYEEMTLREIGLVLGVSESRVSQLNTRAISNLRAEMKRIKYID' A
#
# COMPACT_ATOMS: atom_id res chain seq x y z
N MET A 1 9.85 7.59 -6.84
CA MET A 1 8.65 6.91 -6.28
C MET A 1 8.28 5.64 -7.05
N ALA A 2 8.13 5.66 -8.38
CA ALA A 2 7.77 4.47 -9.18
C ALA A 2 8.63 3.21 -8.88
N LYS A 3 9.97 3.33 -8.90
CA LYS A 3 10.88 2.20 -8.60
C LYS A 3 10.73 1.61 -7.18
N ALA A 4 10.25 2.38 -6.21
CA ALA A 4 10.05 1.89 -4.83
C ALA A 4 8.74 1.10 -4.73
N ILE A 5 7.69 1.56 -5.43
CA ILE A 5 6.41 0.85 -5.53
C ILE A 5 6.62 -0.49 -6.24
N ASP A 6 7.48 -0.56 -7.26
CA ASP A 6 7.76 -1.79 -7.99
C ASP A 6 8.36 -2.92 -7.14
N ASN A 7 9.06 -2.59 -6.06
CA ASN A 7 9.66 -3.55 -5.14
C ASN A 7 8.72 -4.00 -4.00
N LEU A 8 7.52 -3.41 -3.90
CA LEU A 8 6.53 -3.86 -2.92
C LEU A 8 5.91 -5.20 -3.33
N LYS A 9 5.43 -5.95 -2.34
CA LYS A 9 4.62 -7.15 -2.59
C LYS A 9 3.35 -6.73 -3.33
N GLU A 10 2.87 -7.59 -4.24
CA GLU A 10 1.68 -7.31 -5.06
C GLU A 10 0.46 -6.84 -4.24
N LYS A 11 0.21 -7.48 -3.09
CA LYS A 11 -0.89 -7.10 -2.20
C LYS A 11 -0.73 -5.70 -1.60
N ASP A 12 0.49 -5.28 -1.31
CA ASP A 12 0.77 -3.94 -0.79
C ASP A 12 0.58 -2.89 -1.89
N LYS A 13 1.05 -3.18 -3.12
CA LYS A 13 0.81 -2.30 -4.29
C LYS A 13 -0.67 -2.13 -4.56
N LEU A 14 -1.44 -3.22 -4.52
CA LEU A 14 -2.87 -3.21 -4.79
C LEU A 14 -3.62 -2.35 -3.76
N VAL A 15 -3.34 -2.51 -2.46
CA VAL A 15 -3.97 -1.70 -1.41
C VAL A 15 -3.63 -0.21 -1.58
N LEU A 16 -2.38 0.12 -1.89
CA LEU A 16 -1.97 1.51 -2.12
C LEU A 16 -2.62 2.10 -3.37
N SER A 17 -2.74 1.33 -4.46
CA SER A 17 -3.41 1.77 -5.70
C SER A 17 -4.88 2.06 -5.43
N LEU A 18 -5.60 1.14 -4.80
CA LEU A 18 -7.03 1.33 -4.53
C LEU A 18 -7.28 2.51 -3.58
N TYR A 19 -6.42 2.72 -2.59
CA TYR A 19 -6.59 3.79 -1.61
C TYR A 19 -6.16 5.17 -2.10
N TYR A 20 -5.00 5.28 -2.75
CA TYR A 20 -4.40 6.57 -3.13
C TYR A 20 -4.64 6.98 -4.59
N TYR A 21 -4.94 6.03 -5.48
CA TYR A 21 -5.15 6.33 -6.90
C TYR A 21 -6.63 6.25 -7.27
N GLU A 22 -7.33 5.21 -6.79
CA GLU A 22 -8.77 5.02 -7.03
C GLU A 22 -9.65 5.67 -5.95
N GLU A 23 -9.04 6.35 -4.97
CA GLU A 23 -9.71 7.06 -3.86
C GLU A 23 -10.73 6.21 -3.07
N MET A 24 -10.57 4.88 -3.06
CA MET A 24 -11.49 3.98 -2.40
C MET A 24 -11.36 4.05 -0.87
N THR A 25 -12.49 3.92 -0.19
CA THR A 25 -12.54 3.78 1.26
C THR A 25 -12.04 2.40 1.70
N LEU A 26 -11.59 2.28 2.97
CA LEU A 26 -11.17 0.99 3.54
C LEU A 26 -12.27 -0.08 3.46
N ARG A 27 -13.53 0.36 3.50
CA ARG A 27 -14.71 -0.50 3.35
C ARG A 27 -14.80 -1.08 1.95
N GLU A 28 -14.75 -0.24 0.94
CA GLU A 28 -14.84 -0.67 -0.47
C GLU A 28 -13.67 -1.57 -0.85
N ILE A 29 -12.47 -1.24 -0.37
CA ILE A 29 -11.28 -2.09 -0.55
C ILE A 29 -11.48 -3.44 0.15
N GLY A 30 -12.08 -3.45 1.34
CA GLY A 30 -12.38 -4.69 2.07
C GLY A 30 -13.31 -5.60 1.27
N LEU A 31 -14.33 -5.02 0.64
CA LEU A 31 -15.25 -5.74 -0.25
C LEU A 31 -14.53 -6.30 -1.49
N VAL A 32 -13.67 -5.51 -2.14
CA VAL A 32 -12.88 -5.95 -3.30
C VAL A 32 -11.93 -7.09 -2.95
N LEU A 33 -11.29 -7.01 -1.78
CA LEU A 33 -10.28 -7.99 -1.35
C LEU A 33 -10.86 -9.18 -0.57
N GLY A 34 -12.16 -9.19 -0.28
CA GLY A 34 -12.82 -10.22 0.52
C GLY A 34 -12.31 -10.28 1.97
N VAL A 35 -11.95 -9.13 2.55
CA VAL A 35 -11.44 -9.03 3.93
C VAL A 35 -12.13 -7.90 4.70
N SER A 36 -11.99 -7.88 6.03
CA SER A 36 -12.56 -6.82 6.86
C SER A 36 -11.83 -5.48 6.68
N GLU A 37 -12.51 -4.37 6.95
CA GLU A 37 -11.94 -3.02 7.00
C GLU A 37 -10.69 -2.93 7.90
N SER A 38 -10.74 -3.57 9.07
CA SER A 38 -9.59 -3.64 9.99
C SER A 38 -8.39 -4.31 9.33
N ARG A 39 -8.62 -5.38 8.55
CA ARG A 39 -7.56 -6.05 7.81
C ARG A 39 -6.97 -5.14 6.73
N VAL A 40 -7.80 -4.38 6.02
CA VAL A 40 -7.33 -3.40 5.02
C VAL A 40 -6.48 -2.31 5.69
N SER A 41 -6.92 -1.76 6.83
CA SER A 41 -6.15 -0.76 7.58
C SER A 41 -4.75 -1.28 7.94
N GLN A 42 -4.66 -2.51 8.45
CA GLN A 42 -3.37 -3.16 8.75
C GLN A 42 -2.49 -3.37 7.51
N LEU A 43 -3.11 -3.74 6.38
CA LEU A 43 -2.39 -3.88 5.11
C LEU A 43 -1.87 -2.52 4.63
N ASN A 44 -2.67 -1.46 4.73
CA ASN A 44 -2.25 -0.12 4.35
C ASN A 44 -1.08 0.39 5.21
N THR A 45 -1.14 0.23 6.54
CA THR A 45 -0.02 0.58 7.43
C THR A 45 1.25 -0.19 7.07
N ARG A 46 1.14 -1.50 6.78
CA ARG A 46 2.26 -2.34 6.37
C ARG A 46 2.85 -1.89 5.03
N ALA A 47 1.99 -1.62 4.05
CA ALA A 47 2.38 -1.17 2.72
C ALA A 47 3.14 0.17 2.79
N ILE A 48 2.66 1.13 3.59
CA ILE A 48 3.35 2.41 3.83
C ILE A 48 4.71 2.19 4.50
N SER A 49 4.80 1.29 5.50
CA SER A 49 6.07 0.98 6.17
C SER A 49 7.09 0.39 5.20
N ASN A 50 6.66 -0.58 4.37
CA ASN A 50 7.48 -1.20 3.34
C ASN A 50 7.91 -0.18 2.28
N LEU A 51 7.01 0.72 1.86
CA LEU A 51 7.32 1.78 0.91
C LEU A 51 8.39 2.73 1.46
N ARG A 52 8.29 3.12 2.73
CA ARG A 52 9.30 3.96 3.39
C ARG A 52 10.66 3.25 3.47
N ALA A 53 10.68 1.96 3.77
CA ALA A 53 11.92 1.17 3.79
C ALA A 53 12.56 1.11 2.38
N GLU A 54 11.77 0.87 1.34
CA GLU A 54 12.24 0.85 -0.04
C GLU A 54 12.72 2.24 -0.51
N MET A 55 12.03 3.31 -0.14
CA MET A 55 12.46 4.68 -0.45
C MET A 55 13.81 5.03 0.21
N LYS A 56 14.03 4.59 1.46
CA LYS A 56 15.34 4.73 2.13
C LYS A 56 16.42 3.92 1.40
N ARG A 57 16.11 2.69 0.99
CA ARG A 57 17.04 1.81 0.27
C ARG A 57 17.48 2.40 -1.08
N ILE A 58 16.59 3.13 -1.76
CA ILE A 58 16.85 3.71 -3.09
C ILE A 58 17.49 5.12 -3.00
N LYS A 59 17.97 5.57 -1.82
CA LYS A 59 18.58 6.91 -1.59
C LYS A 59 17.71 8.08 -2.08
N TYR A 60 16.44 8.11 -1.69
CA TYR A 60 15.57 9.27 -1.95
C TYR A 60 15.36 10.18 -0.73
N ILE A 61 16.05 9.91 0.38
CA ILE A 61 16.01 10.73 1.60
C ILE A 61 17.44 10.75 2.16
N ASP A 62 18.13 11.86 1.97
CA ASP A 62 19.23 12.34 2.83
C ASP A 62 18.64 13.37 3.81
#